data_AF-A0A962XFL7-F1
#
_entry.id   AF-A0A962XFL7-F1
#
_cell.length_a   1.000
_cell.length_b   1.000
_cell.length_c   1.000
_cell.angle_alpha   90.00
_cell.angle_beta   90.00
_cell.angle_gamma   90.00
#
_symmetry.space_group_name_H-M   'P 1'
#
loop_
_entity.id
_entity.type
_entity.pdbx_description
1 polymer ?
#
loop_
_entity_poly.entity_id
_entity_poly.type
_entity_poly.pdbx_seq_one_letter_code
_entity_poly.pdbx_strand_id
1 'polypeptide(L)'
;HSLMGKGVLPDDHDLVLGMTGFWGTQLVNDKCRTADYVFGVGTRFAEADCSSWEDKYTFSFPPTKLIHIDIDPAEIGRNYPVEIGAVADLKPALQTLNRIARELLPQPRRNAALREEIAAFRKNFVAGNQQFVTSDSFPMMPERILAEVREVLPHDAFITTDVGWNKNGVGQQFPIYTPGSILTPGGYATMGFGAPAALGTKVACPDRVVVALVGDGGFGQNPALLATAVEENIPVVWVVMNNFAFGTIAGLQKAHYGTTLGTIFRKDGKPYQADFAAVARAYGAEGVKIESADQFKGVLEQAVRSGKPFVIDVAMKNNPVPTTGHWNILDIYSPDGYVSHVSTD
;
A
#
# COMPACT_ATOMS: atom_id res chain seq x y z
N HIS A 1 4.78 10.78 1.93
CA HIS A 1 4.66 10.04 3.19
C HIS A 1 5.42 8.72 3.06
N SER A 2 5.81 8.08 4.17
CA SER A 2 6.23 6.66 4.14
C SER A 2 5.03 5.76 3.89
N LEU A 3 5.22 4.45 3.66
CA LEU A 3 4.10 3.50 3.60
C LEU A 3 3.25 3.57 4.89
N MET A 4 3.89 3.60 6.06
CA MET A 4 3.21 3.70 7.36
C MET A 4 2.55 5.06 7.61
N GLY A 5 2.97 6.10 6.89
CA GLY A 5 2.36 7.43 6.94
C GLY A 5 1.21 7.62 5.93
N LYS A 6 0.87 6.60 5.14
CA LYS A 6 -0.27 6.69 4.21
C LYS A 6 -1.55 6.92 4.98
N GLY A 7 -2.38 7.86 4.52
CA GLY A 7 -3.58 8.26 5.24
C GLY A 7 -3.32 9.09 6.49
N VAL A 8 -2.16 9.74 6.65
CA VAL A 8 -2.00 10.82 7.65
C VAL A 8 -2.70 12.10 7.21
N LEU A 9 -2.78 12.33 5.90
CA LEU A 9 -3.57 13.35 5.23
C LEU A 9 -4.47 12.66 4.19
N PRO A 10 -5.64 13.24 3.85
CA PRO A 10 -6.46 12.77 2.75
C PRO A 10 -5.68 12.79 1.42
N ASP A 11 -5.70 11.69 0.67
CA ASP A 11 -5.00 11.59 -0.64
C ASP A 11 -5.62 12.48 -1.73
N ASP A 12 -6.81 13.04 -1.49
CA ASP A 12 -7.43 14.07 -2.34
C ASP A 12 -6.93 15.49 -2.03
N HIS A 13 -6.23 15.72 -0.92
CA HIS A 13 -5.67 17.02 -0.56
C HIS A 13 -4.64 17.51 -1.61
N ASP A 14 -4.75 18.77 -2.03
CA ASP A 14 -3.97 19.38 -3.13
C ASP A 14 -2.44 19.29 -2.99
N LEU A 15 -1.93 19.13 -1.77
CA LEU A 15 -0.50 19.09 -1.46
C LEU A 15 0.04 17.68 -1.18
N VAL A 16 -0.80 16.64 -1.27
CA VAL A 16 -0.33 15.26 -1.10
C VAL A 16 0.32 14.78 -2.40
N LEU A 17 1.59 14.41 -2.29
CA LEU A 17 2.39 13.88 -3.40
C LEU A 17 2.36 12.34 -3.48
N GLY A 18 2.20 11.65 -2.35
CA GLY A 18 2.22 10.20 -2.25
C GLY A 18 3.42 9.63 -1.51
N MET A 19 3.75 8.37 -1.80
CA MET A 19 4.75 7.58 -1.09
C MET A 19 6.18 7.83 -1.61
N THR A 20 7.18 7.83 -0.72
CA THR A 20 8.61 7.92 -1.06
C THR A 20 9.25 6.53 -1.23
N GLY A 21 10.47 6.48 -1.75
CA GLY A 21 11.30 5.29 -1.72
C GLY A 21 11.10 4.35 -2.91
N PHE A 22 11.35 3.07 -2.68
CA PHE A 22 11.38 2.02 -3.71
C PHE A 22 10.07 1.96 -4.53
N TRP A 23 8.93 1.90 -3.84
CA TRP A 23 7.60 1.93 -4.44
C TRP A 23 7.02 3.35 -4.56
N GLY A 24 7.83 4.38 -4.32
CA GLY A 24 7.46 5.76 -4.58
C GLY A 24 7.36 6.07 -6.07
N THR A 25 6.91 7.28 -6.38
CA THR A 25 6.86 7.79 -7.76
C THR A 25 8.02 8.75 -8.02
N GLN A 26 8.36 8.91 -9.31
CA GLN A 26 9.53 9.69 -9.70
C GLN A 26 9.47 11.13 -9.16
N LEU A 27 8.33 11.82 -9.31
CA LEU A 27 8.18 13.18 -8.80
C LEU A 27 8.42 13.23 -7.29
N VAL A 28 7.84 12.29 -6.52
CA VAL A 28 7.99 12.27 -5.06
C VAL A 28 9.46 12.10 -4.68
N ASN A 29 10.14 11.14 -5.29
CA ASN A 29 11.54 10.85 -5.05
C ASN A 29 12.45 12.02 -5.45
N ASP A 30 12.24 12.61 -6.63
CA ASP A 30 13.00 13.76 -7.11
C ASP A 30 12.81 15.00 -6.21
N LYS A 31 11.59 15.28 -5.76
CA LYS A 31 11.33 16.39 -4.83
C LYS A 31 12.00 16.19 -3.48
N CYS A 32 12.02 14.96 -2.96
CA CYS A 32 12.72 14.64 -1.72
C CYS A 32 14.24 14.76 -1.86
N ARG A 33 14.79 14.29 -2.99
CA ARG A 33 16.23 14.26 -3.27
C ARG A 33 16.82 15.65 -3.52
N THR A 34 16.04 16.55 -4.11
CA THR A 34 16.49 17.89 -4.53
C THR A 34 16.01 19.03 -3.62
N ALA A 35 15.33 18.70 -2.52
CA ALA A 35 14.89 19.70 -1.56
C ALA A 35 16.06 20.45 -0.91
N ASP A 36 15.82 21.69 -0.51
CA ASP A 36 16.72 22.43 0.38
C ASP A 36 16.57 21.97 1.84
N TYR A 37 15.32 21.71 2.25
CA TYR A 37 14.96 21.17 3.56
C TYR A 37 13.98 20.00 3.44
N VAL A 38 14.18 18.98 4.27
CA VAL A 38 13.18 17.96 4.55
C VAL A 38 12.79 18.05 6.01
N PHE A 39 11.48 18.13 6.26
CA PHE A 39 10.90 18.09 7.60
C PHE A 39 10.34 16.69 7.87
N GLY A 40 11.14 15.84 8.51
CA GLY A 40 10.75 14.50 8.92
C GLY A 40 9.98 14.52 10.24
N VAL A 41 8.74 14.08 10.23
CA VAL A 41 7.87 14.04 11.42
C VAL A 41 7.34 12.62 11.67
N GLY A 42 7.71 12.02 12.81
CA GLY A 42 7.31 10.66 13.21
C GLY A 42 7.66 9.62 12.16
N THR A 43 8.83 9.78 11.57
CA THR A 43 9.34 8.90 10.53
C THR A 43 10.71 8.40 10.92
N ARG A 44 10.89 7.09 10.79
CA ARG A 44 12.12 6.39 11.12
C ARG A 44 13.08 6.25 9.93
N PHE A 45 12.74 6.88 8.80
CA PHE A 45 13.44 6.75 7.52
C PHE A 45 13.76 5.28 7.19
N ALA A 46 12.73 4.44 7.06
CA ALA A 46 12.92 3.01 6.83
C ALA A 46 13.54 2.74 5.45
N GLU A 47 14.26 1.63 5.32
CA GLU A 47 15.01 1.25 4.11
C GLU A 47 14.21 1.42 2.81
N ALA A 48 13.04 0.77 2.73
CA ALA A 48 12.20 0.80 1.55
C ALA A 48 11.61 2.20 1.25
N ASP A 49 11.36 3.01 2.28
CA ASP A 49 10.86 4.38 2.13
C ASP A 49 11.97 5.36 1.70
N CYS A 50 13.25 4.96 1.83
CA CYS A 50 14.45 5.77 1.59
C CYS A 50 15.33 5.23 0.46
N SER A 51 14.85 4.23 -0.27
CA SER A 51 15.58 3.55 -1.34
C SER A 51 16.96 3.00 -0.93
N SER A 52 16.99 2.15 0.10
CA SER A 52 18.24 1.61 0.68
C SER A 52 19.21 2.68 1.17
N TRP A 53 18.68 3.85 1.51
CA TRP A 53 19.42 5.02 1.95
C TRP A 53 20.46 5.55 0.96
N GLU A 54 20.34 5.18 -0.32
CA GLU A 54 21.24 5.65 -1.36
C GLU A 54 20.86 7.05 -1.86
N ASP A 55 21.84 7.96 -1.81
CA ASP A 55 21.61 9.39 -2.03
C ASP A 55 21.09 9.75 -3.43
N LYS A 56 21.32 8.88 -4.42
CA LYS A 56 20.93 9.11 -5.82
C LYS A 56 19.45 8.88 -6.09
N TYR A 57 18.68 8.26 -5.19
CA TYR A 57 17.30 7.85 -5.48
C TYR A 57 16.22 8.70 -4.80
N THR A 58 16.22 8.80 -3.46
CA THR A 58 15.08 9.40 -2.74
C THR A 58 15.45 10.57 -1.85
N PHE A 59 16.51 10.45 -1.05
CA PHE A 59 16.94 11.51 -0.13
C PHE A 59 18.45 11.69 -0.26
N SER A 60 18.95 12.93 -0.19
CA SER A 60 20.39 13.22 -0.25
C SER A 60 20.78 14.18 0.88
N PHE A 61 21.31 13.63 1.97
CA PHE A 61 21.64 14.35 3.20
C PHE A 61 23.13 14.16 3.57
N PRO A 62 24.04 15.13 3.36
CA PRO A 62 23.92 16.42 2.65
C PRO A 62 23.77 16.29 1.12
N PRO A 63 23.40 17.37 0.37
CA PRO A 63 23.31 18.78 0.76
C PRO A 63 21.97 19.22 1.35
N THR A 64 20.93 18.39 1.28
CA THR A 64 19.63 18.69 1.90
C THR A 64 19.78 18.79 3.41
N LYS A 65 19.05 19.69 4.05
CA LYS A 65 19.02 19.81 5.51
C LYS A 65 17.83 19.07 6.09
N LEU A 66 18.09 18.16 7.03
CA LEU A 66 17.04 17.40 7.71
C LEU A 66 16.67 18.04 9.06
N ILE A 67 15.40 18.40 9.21
CA ILE A 67 14.78 18.69 10.51
C ILE A 67 13.94 17.47 10.88
N HIS A 68 14.21 16.86 12.03
CA HIS A 68 13.60 15.60 12.44
C HIS A 68 12.94 15.70 13.81
N ILE A 69 11.63 15.43 13.87
CA ILE A 69 10.89 15.29 15.13
C ILE A 69 10.41 13.85 15.24
N ASP A 70 10.80 13.19 16.32
CA ASP A 70 10.32 11.85 16.66
C ASP A 70 10.11 11.75 18.17
N ILE A 71 9.23 10.85 18.59
CA ILE A 71 9.03 10.60 20.02
C ILE A 71 10.14 9.71 20.59
N ASP A 72 10.77 8.89 19.74
CA ASP A 72 11.88 8.03 20.11
C ASP A 72 13.23 8.74 19.85
N PRO A 73 14.03 9.04 20.89
CA PRO A 73 15.34 9.64 20.70
C PRO A 73 16.29 8.78 19.86
N ALA A 74 16.11 7.46 19.82
CA ALA A 74 16.97 6.56 19.05
C ALA A 74 16.77 6.67 17.53
N GLU A 75 15.68 7.30 17.08
CA GLU A 75 15.41 7.53 15.67
C GLU A 75 16.07 8.82 15.13
N ILE A 76 16.34 9.78 16.01
CA ILE A 76 16.95 11.06 15.64
C ILE A 76 18.40 10.83 15.22
N GLY A 77 18.71 11.12 13.95
CA GLY A 77 20.07 10.97 13.43
C GLY A 77 20.50 9.53 13.13
N ARG A 78 19.59 8.55 13.24
CA ARG A 78 19.93 7.13 13.11
C ARG A 78 20.42 6.76 11.72
N ASN A 79 19.66 7.14 10.70
CA ASN A 79 19.91 6.79 9.30
C ASN A 79 20.50 7.94 8.48
N TYR A 80 20.23 9.18 8.87
CA TYR A 80 20.68 10.38 8.17
C TYR A 80 21.14 11.46 9.15
N PRO A 81 22.15 12.28 8.80
CA PRO A 81 22.57 13.39 9.64
C PRO A 81 21.44 14.43 9.78
N VAL A 82 21.13 14.83 11.01
CA VAL A 82 20.12 15.84 11.31
C VAL A 82 20.76 17.22 11.48
N GLU A 83 20.18 18.25 10.86
CA GLU A 83 20.53 19.66 11.13
C GLU A 83 19.90 20.08 12.46
N ILE A 84 18.62 19.73 12.65
CA ILE A 84 17.86 19.98 13.88
C ILE A 84 17.08 18.72 14.23
N GLY A 85 17.35 18.16 15.41
CA GLY A 85 16.58 17.06 15.99
C GLY A 85 15.75 17.54 17.18
N ALA A 86 14.52 17.07 17.31
CA ALA A 86 13.70 17.30 18.50
C ALA A 86 12.99 16.00 18.93
N VAL A 87 13.06 15.71 20.22
CA VAL A 87 12.38 14.56 20.82
C VAL A 87 11.05 15.04 21.42
N ALA A 88 9.94 14.70 20.78
CA ALA A 88 8.62 15.18 21.19
C ALA A 88 7.49 14.31 20.64
N ASP A 89 6.36 14.30 21.35
CA ASP A 89 5.08 13.92 20.76
C ASP A 89 4.72 14.92 19.65
N LEU A 90 4.42 14.40 18.45
CA LEU A 90 4.10 15.20 17.28
C LEU A 90 2.89 16.10 17.48
N LYS A 91 1.85 15.66 18.21
CA LYS A 91 0.62 16.45 18.34
C LYS A 91 0.86 17.81 19.01
N PRO A 92 1.42 17.89 20.24
CA PRO A 92 1.74 19.17 20.87
C PRO A 92 2.86 19.93 20.12
N ALA A 93 3.83 19.23 19.52
CA ALA A 93 4.89 19.87 18.73
C ALA A 93 4.30 20.61 17.51
N LEU A 94 3.46 19.95 16.71
CA LEU A 94 2.81 20.54 15.54
C LEU A 94 1.82 21.65 15.91
N GLN A 95 1.13 21.55 17.06
CA GLN A 95 0.29 22.65 17.57
C GLN A 95 1.14 23.90 17.85
N THR A 96 2.29 23.74 18.49
CA THR A 96 3.22 24.83 18.77
C THR A 96 3.81 25.41 17.49
N LEU A 97 4.30 24.57 16.58
CA LEU A 97 4.85 25.00 15.29
C LEU A 97 3.81 25.74 14.45
N ASN A 98 2.57 25.26 14.39
CA ASN A 98 1.49 25.94 13.67
C ASN A 98 1.16 27.32 14.27
N ARG A 99 1.16 27.45 15.60
CA ARG A 99 0.94 28.74 16.25
C ARG A 99 2.07 29.72 15.92
N ILE A 100 3.32 29.32 16.13
CA ILE A 100 4.50 30.17 15.85
C ILE A 100 4.58 30.52 14.36
N ALA A 101 4.28 29.58 13.46
CA ALA A 101 4.25 29.85 12.01
C ALA A 101 3.22 30.93 11.65
N ARG A 102 2.04 30.96 12.28
CA ARG A 102 1.03 32.01 12.06
C ARG A 102 1.44 33.36 12.63
N GLU A 103 2.18 33.38 13.74
CA GLU A 103 2.72 34.60 14.35
C GLU A 103 3.84 35.21 13.47
N LEU A 104 4.76 34.37 12.97
CA LEU A 104 5.89 34.81 12.14
C LEU A 104 5.52 35.10 10.69
N LEU A 105 4.53 34.37 10.14
CA LEU A 105 4.05 34.48 8.77
C LEU A 105 2.53 34.70 8.77
N PRO A 106 2.05 35.90 9.16
CA PRO A 106 0.62 36.20 9.21
C PRO A 106 -0.05 36.13 7.84
N GLN A 107 0.73 36.31 6.76
CA GLN A 107 0.30 35.98 5.40
C GLN A 107 0.92 34.65 4.96
N PRO A 108 0.11 33.62 4.66
CA PRO A 108 0.63 32.31 4.30
C PRO A 108 1.35 32.38 2.95
N ARG A 109 2.51 31.71 2.86
CA ARG A 109 3.17 31.49 1.57
C ARG A 109 2.29 30.59 0.70
N ARG A 110 2.01 31.03 -0.52
CA ARG A 110 1.31 30.23 -1.53
C ARG A 110 2.24 30.01 -2.70
N ASN A 111 2.50 28.75 -3.04
CA ASN A 111 3.26 28.39 -4.22
C ASN A 111 2.29 27.79 -5.26
N ALA A 112 1.76 28.66 -6.12
CA ALA A 112 0.80 28.24 -7.15
C ALA A 112 1.44 27.28 -8.17
N ALA A 113 2.68 27.55 -8.58
CA ALA A 113 3.42 26.70 -9.50
C ALA A 113 3.62 25.27 -8.95
N LEU A 114 3.98 25.15 -7.66
CA LEU A 114 4.11 23.83 -7.02
C LEU A 114 2.76 23.09 -6.96
N ARG A 115 1.66 23.79 -6.65
CA ARG A 115 0.32 23.18 -6.64
C ARG A 115 -0.09 22.68 -8.03
N GLU A 116 0.19 23.47 -9.07
CA GLU A 116 -0.08 23.09 -10.45
C GLU A 116 0.77 21.89 -10.90
N GLU A 117 2.05 21.85 -10.53
CA GLU A 117 2.93 20.71 -10.78
C GLU A 117 2.41 19.42 -10.13
N ILE A 118 2.01 19.49 -8.85
CA ILE A 118 1.41 18.35 -8.12
C ILE A 118 0.12 17.89 -8.80
N ALA A 119 -0.76 18.82 -9.15
CA ALA A 119 -2.03 18.52 -9.81
C ALA A 119 -1.82 17.87 -11.19
N ALA A 120 -0.91 18.42 -12.00
CA ALA A 120 -0.56 17.88 -13.30
C ALA A 120 0.04 16.47 -13.19
N PHE A 121 0.94 16.25 -12.22
CA PHE A 121 1.51 14.94 -11.96
C PHE A 121 0.46 13.91 -11.58
N ARG A 122 -0.44 14.24 -10.63
CA ARG A 122 -1.54 13.34 -10.23
C ARG A 122 -2.45 12.99 -11.41
N LYS A 123 -2.79 13.98 -12.24
CA LYS A 123 -3.58 13.76 -13.47
C LYS A 123 -2.87 12.83 -14.44
N ASN A 124 -1.58 13.04 -14.68
CA ASN A 124 -0.78 12.22 -15.60
C ASN A 124 -0.59 10.79 -15.08
N PHE A 125 -0.42 10.62 -13.77
CA PHE A 125 -0.33 9.30 -13.13
C PHE A 125 -1.62 8.49 -13.35
N VAL A 126 -2.79 9.09 -13.10
CA VAL A 126 -4.08 8.45 -13.37
C VAL A 126 -4.22 8.11 -14.86
N ALA A 127 -3.92 9.07 -15.74
CA ALA A 127 -4.02 8.85 -17.18
C ALA A 127 -3.08 7.73 -17.69
N GLY A 128 -1.86 7.63 -17.14
CA GLY A 128 -0.89 6.59 -17.48
C GLY A 128 -1.32 5.18 -17.08
N ASN A 129 -2.16 5.06 -16.04
CA ASN A 129 -2.67 3.77 -15.57
C ASN A 129 -4.03 3.38 -16.19
N GLN A 130 -4.65 4.25 -16.98
CA GLN A 130 -6.02 4.07 -17.48
C GLN A 130 -6.22 2.73 -18.19
N GLN A 131 -5.27 2.31 -19.03
CA GLN A 131 -5.35 1.05 -19.77
C GLN A 131 -5.43 -0.20 -18.86
N PHE A 132 -4.81 -0.15 -17.68
CA PHE A 132 -4.82 -1.25 -16.71
C PHE A 132 -6.09 -1.21 -15.86
N VAL A 133 -6.50 0.00 -15.47
CA VAL A 133 -7.71 0.26 -14.67
C VAL A 133 -8.98 -0.15 -15.41
N THR A 134 -9.04 -0.01 -16.73
CA THR A 134 -10.22 -0.39 -17.54
C THR A 134 -10.03 -1.68 -18.33
N SER A 135 -9.03 -2.51 -18.00
CA SER A 135 -8.75 -3.73 -18.75
C SER A 135 -9.82 -4.79 -18.52
N ASP A 136 -10.41 -5.35 -19.58
CA ASP A 136 -11.30 -6.52 -19.52
C ASP A 136 -10.56 -7.87 -19.46
N SER A 137 -9.24 -7.86 -19.27
CA SER A 137 -8.48 -9.10 -19.19
C SER A 137 -8.83 -9.92 -17.95
N PHE A 138 -8.83 -11.25 -18.11
CA PHE A 138 -8.99 -12.21 -17.02
C PHE A 138 -7.88 -13.26 -17.07
N PRO A 139 -7.15 -13.57 -15.97
CA PRO A 139 -7.21 -12.95 -14.63
C PRO A 139 -7.10 -11.41 -14.66
N MET A 140 -7.70 -10.75 -13.67
CA MET A 140 -7.86 -9.30 -13.66
C MET A 140 -6.52 -8.57 -13.53
N MET A 141 -6.43 -7.39 -14.15
CA MET A 141 -5.37 -6.44 -13.82
C MET A 141 -5.57 -5.97 -12.37
N PRO A 142 -4.53 -5.99 -11.53
CA PRO A 142 -4.67 -5.62 -10.14
C PRO A 142 -5.03 -4.14 -9.94
N GLU A 143 -4.67 -3.28 -10.88
CA GLU A 143 -5.07 -1.86 -10.92
C GLU A 143 -6.58 -1.69 -11.10
N ARG A 144 -7.23 -2.53 -11.92
CA ARG A 144 -8.70 -2.54 -12.07
C ARG A 144 -9.39 -2.94 -10.76
N ILE A 145 -8.87 -3.95 -10.06
CA ILE A 145 -9.39 -4.37 -8.74
C ILE A 145 -9.37 -3.17 -7.79
N LEU A 146 -8.24 -2.45 -7.70
CA LEU A 146 -8.14 -1.26 -6.84
C LEU A 146 -9.12 -0.15 -7.22
N ALA A 147 -9.28 0.11 -8.51
CA ALA A 147 -10.18 1.15 -9.01
C ALA A 147 -11.65 0.85 -8.71
N GLU A 148 -12.11 -0.38 -9.00
CA GLU A 148 -13.48 -0.80 -8.71
C GLU A 148 -13.75 -0.83 -7.21
N VAL A 149 -12.77 -1.24 -6.39
CA VAL A 149 -12.87 -1.15 -4.93
C VAL A 149 -13.05 0.30 -4.49
N ARG A 150 -12.26 1.23 -5.02
CA ARG A 150 -12.39 2.63 -4.61
C ARG A 150 -13.73 3.24 -5.02
N GLU A 151 -14.25 2.88 -6.20
CA GLU A 151 -15.53 3.36 -6.71
C GLU A 151 -16.72 2.90 -5.86
N VAL A 152 -16.71 1.64 -5.40
CA VAL A 152 -17.81 1.08 -4.59
C VAL A 152 -17.78 1.58 -3.15
N LEU A 153 -16.60 1.83 -2.60
CA LEU A 153 -16.46 2.08 -1.18
C LEU A 153 -16.85 3.50 -0.74
N PRO A 154 -17.54 3.64 0.42
CA PRO A 154 -17.73 4.93 1.06
C PRO A 154 -16.42 5.68 1.30
N HIS A 155 -16.48 7.01 1.31
CA HIS A 155 -15.33 7.89 1.49
C HIS A 155 -14.53 7.60 2.78
N ASP A 156 -15.22 7.14 3.82
CA ASP A 156 -14.69 6.81 5.13
C ASP A 156 -14.52 5.30 5.35
N ALA A 157 -14.50 4.47 4.29
CA ALA A 157 -14.21 3.05 4.45
C ALA A 157 -12.79 2.81 5.01
N PHE A 158 -12.64 1.77 5.82
CA PHE A 158 -11.34 1.26 6.24
C PHE A 158 -10.81 0.25 5.21
N ILE A 159 -9.51 0.34 4.96
CA ILE A 159 -8.76 -0.64 4.19
C ILE A 159 -7.76 -1.33 5.10
N THR A 160 -7.70 -2.65 5.05
CA THR A 160 -6.53 -3.38 5.51
C THR A 160 -5.81 -4.02 4.34
N THR A 161 -4.49 -4.17 4.45
CA THR A 161 -3.72 -4.91 3.46
C THR A 161 -2.96 -6.05 4.10
N ASP A 162 -2.55 -7.01 3.30
CA ASP A 162 -1.55 -8.00 3.67
C ASP A 162 -0.16 -7.54 3.18
N VAL A 163 0.72 -8.49 2.85
CA VAL A 163 2.06 -8.28 2.32
C VAL A 163 2.14 -8.81 0.89
N GLY A 164 2.75 -8.03 0.00
CA GLY A 164 2.92 -8.36 -1.42
C GLY A 164 2.37 -7.25 -2.30
N TRP A 165 1.80 -7.61 -3.46
CA TRP A 165 1.21 -6.64 -4.38
C TRP A 165 0.08 -5.84 -3.72
N ASN A 166 -0.80 -6.51 -2.97
CA ASN A 166 -1.91 -5.89 -2.22
C ASN A 166 -1.45 -4.85 -1.17
N LYS A 167 -0.17 -4.85 -0.78
CA LYS A 167 0.44 -3.82 0.06
C LYS A 167 0.97 -2.66 -0.76
N ASN A 168 1.85 -2.97 -1.71
CA ASN A 168 2.64 -1.99 -2.44
C ASN A 168 1.80 -1.27 -3.50
N GLY A 169 0.93 -2.01 -4.19
CA GLY A 169 -0.03 -1.48 -5.15
C GLY A 169 -1.04 -0.57 -4.46
N VAL A 170 -1.57 -0.96 -3.29
CA VAL A 170 -2.43 -0.09 -2.47
C VAL A 170 -1.66 1.16 -2.02
N GLY A 171 -0.43 0.99 -1.52
CA GLY A 171 0.43 2.09 -1.10
C GLY A 171 0.61 3.16 -2.17
N GLN A 172 0.83 2.74 -3.42
CA GLN A 172 1.13 3.61 -4.55
C GLN A 172 -0.14 4.12 -5.29
N GLN A 173 -1.19 3.30 -5.40
CA GLN A 173 -2.27 3.52 -6.37
C GLN A 173 -3.68 3.63 -5.78
N PHE A 174 -3.89 3.23 -4.52
CA PHE A 174 -5.21 3.29 -3.89
C PHE A 174 -5.33 4.54 -3.01
N PRO A 175 -6.27 5.47 -3.28
CA PRO A 175 -6.39 6.67 -2.47
C PRO A 175 -7.15 6.43 -1.16
N ILE A 176 -6.61 7.00 -0.08
CA ILE A 176 -7.21 7.02 1.27
C ILE A 176 -7.67 8.43 1.59
N TYR A 177 -8.98 8.62 1.74
CA TYR A 177 -9.54 9.96 1.92
C TYR A 177 -9.82 10.34 3.38
N THR A 178 -9.91 9.35 4.28
CA THR A 178 -10.13 9.60 5.70
C THR A 178 -8.86 9.27 6.48
N PRO A 179 -8.27 10.23 7.21
CA PRO A 179 -7.05 9.96 7.94
C PRO A 179 -7.21 8.82 8.95
N GLY A 180 -6.20 7.96 9.05
CA GLY A 180 -6.21 6.78 9.92
C GLY A 180 -7.12 5.64 9.48
N SER A 181 -7.61 5.64 8.22
CA SER A 181 -8.49 4.59 7.69
C SER A 181 -7.78 3.49 6.87
N ILE A 182 -6.46 3.34 7.04
CA ILE A 182 -5.68 2.26 6.44
C ILE A 182 -4.84 1.57 7.50
N LEU A 183 -4.85 0.23 7.52
CA LEU A 183 -4.00 -0.60 8.37
C LEU A 183 -3.20 -1.56 7.51
N THR A 184 -1.87 -1.39 7.49
CA THR A 184 -0.98 -2.13 6.61
C THR A 184 0.26 -2.61 7.38
N PRO A 185 0.76 -3.84 7.13
CA PRO A 185 1.94 -4.35 7.79
C PRO A 185 3.21 -3.74 7.17
N GLY A 186 3.87 -2.85 7.91
CA GLY A 186 5.13 -2.22 7.51
C GLY A 186 6.37 -3.02 7.89
N GLY A 187 6.99 -2.66 9.02
CA GLY A 187 8.35 -3.08 9.39
C GLY A 187 8.62 -4.59 9.38
N TYR A 188 7.85 -5.38 10.13
CA TYR A 188 8.00 -6.84 10.13
C TYR A 188 7.37 -7.50 8.88
N ALA A 189 6.47 -6.78 8.19
CA ALA A 189 5.75 -7.26 7.02
C ALA A 189 5.17 -8.68 7.22
N THR A 190 4.34 -8.85 8.26
CA THR A 190 3.73 -10.15 8.60
C THR A 190 2.67 -10.56 7.57
N MET A 191 2.93 -11.63 6.81
CA MET A 191 1.90 -12.24 5.97
C MET A 191 0.75 -12.80 6.82
N GLY A 192 -0.48 -12.66 6.36
CA GLY A 192 -1.68 -13.05 7.09
C GLY A 192 -2.18 -11.99 8.08
N PHE A 193 -1.61 -10.79 8.09
CA PHE A 193 -2.05 -9.67 8.95
C PHE A 193 -3.39 -9.09 8.50
N GLY A 194 -3.58 -8.87 7.19
CA GLY A 194 -4.66 -8.02 6.68
C GLY A 194 -6.06 -8.53 7.03
N ALA A 195 -6.28 -9.84 6.89
CA ALA A 195 -7.58 -10.45 7.12
C ALA A 195 -8.05 -10.36 8.60
N PRO A 196 -7.24 -10.75 9.62
CA PRO A 196 -7.62 -10.56 11.01
C PRO A 196 -7.60 -9.09 11.46
N ALA A 197 -6.72 -8.25 10.88
CA ALA A 197 -6.74 -6.81 11.15
C ALA A 197 -8.07 -6.17 10.73
N ALA A 198 -8.67 -6.61 9.60
CA ALA A 198 -9.98 -6.14 9.18
C ALA A 198 -11.08 -6.54 10.17
N LEU A 199 -11.02 -7.77 10.70
CA LEU A 199 -11.95 -8.24 11.72
C LEU A 199 -11.91 -7.35 12.96
N GLY A 200 -10.72 -7.10 13.51
CA GLY A 200 -10.54 -6.21 14.66
C GLY A 200 -10.95 -4.76 14.38
N THR A 201 -10.67 -4.27 13.17
CA THR A 201 -11.08 -2.92 12.75
C THR A 201 -12.60 -2.79 12.70
N LYS A 202 -13.31 -3.80 12.19
CA LYS A 202 -14.77 -3.78 12.14
C LYS A 202 -15.40 -3.85 13.53
N VAL A 203 -14.81 -4.62 14.44
CA VAL A 203 -15.23 -4.63 15.86
C VAL A 203 -15.04 -3.25 16.50
N ALA A 204 -13.90 -2.59 16.25
CA ALA A 204 -13.62 -1.26 16.80
C ALA A 204 -14.45 -0.14 16.14
N CYS A 205 -14.90 -0.33 14.90
CA CYS A 205 -15.64 0.64 14.09
C CYS A 205 -16.85 -0.02 13.41
N PRO A 206 -17.88 -0.43 14.17
CA PRO A 206 -18.97 -1.28 13.68
C PRO A 206 -19.79 -0.64 12.56
N ASP A 207 -19.89 0.69 12.52
CA ASP A 207 -20.73 1.40 11.55
C ASP A 207 -20.04 1.66 10.20
N ARG A 208 -18.72 1.50 10.11
CA ARG A 208 -17.94 1.80 8.91
C ARG A 208 -17.70 0.56 8.07
N VAL A 209 -17.70 0.70 6.75
CA VAL A 209 -17.33 -0.40 5.84
C VAL A 209 -15.85 -0.72 6.02
N VAL A 210 -15.52 -2.00 6.14
CA VAL A 210 -14.14 -2.49 6.26
C VAL A 210 -13.89 -3.50 5.16
N VAL A 211 -12.87 -3.23 4.33
CA VAL A 211 -12.43 -4.13 3.27
C VAL A 211 -10.98 -4.51 3.47
N ALA A 212 -10.70 -5.81 3.41
CA ALA A 212 -9.35 -6.34 3.38
C ALA A 212 -8.94 -6.62 1.93
N LEU A 213 -7.84 -6.01 1.47
CA LEU A 213 -7.18 -6.33 0.21
C LEU A 213 -5.99 -7.24 0.51
N VAL A 214 -6.15 -8.54 0.30
CA VAL A 214 -5.19 -9.57 0.75
C VAL A 214 -4.77 -10.47 -0.39
N GLY A 215 -3.60 -11.10 -0.31
CA GLY A 215 -3.17 -12.10 -1.30
C GLY A 215 -3.63 -13.50 -0.92
N ASP A 216 -3.68 -14.42 -1.88
CA ASP A 216 -4.01 -15.85 -1.68
C ASP A 216 -3.07 -16.51 -0.67
N GLY A 217 -1.75 -16.28 -0.79
CA GLY A 217 -0.76 -16.81 0.15
C GLY A 217 -0.89 -16.25 1.57
N GLY A 218 -1.41 -15.03 1.73
CA GLY A 218 -1.63 -14.37 3.02
C GLY A 218 -2.93 -14.81 3.69
N PHE A 219 -4.05 -14.79 2.95
CA PHE A 219 -5.33 -15.27 3.44
C PHE A 219 -5.30 -16.76 3.80
N GLY A 220 -4.58 -17.56 3.02
CA GLY A 220 -4.38 -19.00 3.26
C GLY A 220 -3.65 -19.34 4.55
N GLN A 221 -2.94 -18.40 5.20
CA GLN A 221 -2.26 -18.65 6.48
C GLN A 221 -3.25 -18.91 7.62
N ASN A 222 -4.39 -18.20 7.64
CA ASN A 222 -5.36 -18.33 8.70
C ASN A 222 -6.80 -18.02 8.23
N PRO A 223 -7.42 -18.90 7.43
CA PRO A 223 -8.83 -18.76 7.08
C PRO A 223 -9.77 -19.02 8.27
N ALA A 224 -9.27 -19.60 9.38
CA ALA A 224 -10.09 -19.94 10.55
C ALA A 224 -10.70 -18.70 11.24
N LEU A 225 -10.18 -17.50 10.99
CA LEU A 225 -10.80 -16.24 11.45
C LEU A 225 -12.26 -16.08 10.98
N LEU A 226 -12.63 -16.75 9.88
CA LEU A 226 -13.99 -16.73 9.35
C LEU A 226 -15.00 -17.34 10.34
N ALA A 227 -14.58 -18.33 11.14
CA ALA A 227 -15.44 -18.89 12.19
C ALA A 227 -15.85 -17.80 13.19
N THR A 228 -14.89 -17.01 13.67
CA THR A 228 -15.18 -15.87 14.57
C THR A 228 -16.05 -14.82 13.89
N ALA A 229 -15.78 -14.50 12.63
CA ALA A 229 -16.60 -13.53 11.91
C ALA A 229 -18.06 -13.96 11.78
N VAL A 230 -18.30 -15.25 11.53
CA VAL A 230 -19.64 -15.82 11.41
C VAL A 230 -20.33 -15.92 12.77
N GLU A 231 -19.65 -16.46 13.78
CA GLU A 231 -20.17 -16.60 15.15
C GLU A 231 -20.63 -15.26 15.72
N GLU A 232 -19.82 -14.22 15.53
CA GLU A 232 -20.06 -12.88 16.07
C GLU A 232 -20.77 -11.94 15.07
N ASN A 233 -21.18 -12.44 13.89
CA ASN A 233 -21.81 -11.66 12.82
C ASN A 233 -21.02 -10.37 12.45
N ILE A 234 -19.69 -10.45 12.34
CA ILE A 234 -18.82 -9.30 12.06
C ILE A 234 -18.68 -9.12 10.54
N PRO A 235 -19.29 -8.07 9.93
CA PRO A 235 -19.41 -8.00 8.48
C PRO A 235 -18.21 -7.29 7.84
N VAL A 236 -17.18 -8.08 7.55
CA VAL A 236 -16.01 -7.67 6.78
C VAL A 236 -16.11 -8.23 5.36
N VAL A 237 -15.64 -7.45 4.39
CA VAL A 237 -15.42 -7.94 3.01
C VAL A 237 -13.94 -8.23 2.81
N TRP A 238 -13.58 -9.48 2.57
CA TRP A 238 -12.22 -9.89 2.19
C TRP A 238 -12.14 -10.08 0.69
N VAL A 239 -11.39 -9.22 0.01
CA VAL A 239 -11.04 -9.39 -1.41
C VAL A 239 -9.69 -10.09 -1.48
N VAL A 240 -9.71 -11.36 -1.86
CA VAL A 240 -8.51 -12.16 -2.07
C VAL A 240 -8.02 -11.94 -3.50
N MET A 241 -6.96 -11.15 -3.62
CA MET A 241 -6.23 -10.86 -4.86
C MET A 241 -5.32 -12.04 -5.19
N ASN A 242 -5.89 -13.05 -5.86
CA ASN A 242 -5.33 -14.39 -6.01
C ASN A 242 -4.50 -14.51 -7.29
N ASN A 243 -3.18 -14.54 -7.16
CA ASN A 243 -2.27 -14.70 -8.30
C ASN A 243 -1.56 -16.06 -8.32
N PHE A 244 -2.10 -17.05 -7.61
CA PHE A 244 -1.60 -18.42 -7.57
C PHE A 244 -0.13 -18.51 -7.11
N ALA A 245 0.32 -17.57 -6.28
CA ALA A 245 1.73 -17.41 -6.00
C ALA A 245 2.05 -16.62 -4.72
N PHE A 246 3.25 -16.86 -4.21
CA PHE A 246 3.99 -15.82 -3.50
C PHE A 246 4.62 -14.85 -4.52
N GLY A 247 3.76 -14.10 -5.23
CA GLY A 247 4.11 -13.42 -6.48
C GLY A 247 5.31 -12.47 -6.43
N THR A 248 5.46 -11.70 -5.33
CA THR A 248 6.64 -10.84 -5.16
C THR A 248 7.93 -11.66 -5.04
N ILE A 249 7.90 -12.77 -4.31
CA ILE A 249 9.07 -13.64 -4.15
C ILE A 249 9.37 -14.34 -5.48
N ALA A 250 8.34 -14.82 -6.18
CA ALA A 250 8.48 -15.46 -7.48
C ALA A 250 9.14 -14.53 -8.51
N GLY A 251 8.71 -13.26 -8.57
CA GLY A 251 9.30 -12.27 -9.47
C GLY A 251 10.76 -11.96 -9.16
N LEU A 252 11.13 -11.87 -7.87
CA LEU A 252 12.54 -11.70 -7.47
C LEU A 252 13.38 -12.93 -7.84
N GLN A 253 12.89 -14.14 -7.57
CA GLN A 253 13.59 -15.37 -7.94
C GLN A 253 13.80 -15.45 -9.47
N LYS A 254 12.77 -15.12 -10.24
CA LYS A 254 12.82 -15.17 -11.71
C LYS A 254 13.83 -14.17 -12.25
N ALA A 255 13.86 -12.96 -11.70
CA ALA A 255 14.77 -11.90 -12.12
C ALA A 255 16.25 -12.25 -11.88
N HIS A 256 16.56 -12.81 -10.71
CA HIS A 256 17.96 -13.07 -10.31
C HIS A 256 18.49 -14.46 -10.71
N TYR A 257 17.62 -15.46 -10.77
CA TYR A 257 18.03 -16.86 -10.94
C TYR A 257 17.39 -17.53 -12.16
N GLY A 258 16.58 -16.81 -12.94
CA GLY A 258 15.90 -17.35 -14.12
C GLY A 258 14.83 -18.41 -13.81
N THR A 259 14.56 -18.70 -12.53
CA THR A 259 13.71 -19.80 -12.07
C THR A 259 12.75 -19.36 -10.95
N THR A 260 11.76 -20.19 -10.64
CA THR A 260 10.85 -20.02 -9.49
C THR A 260 10.78 -21.34 -8.71
N LEU A 261 11.05 -21.30 -7.40
CA LEU A 261 11.06 -22.48 -6.54
C LEU A 261 10.17 -22.27 -5.32
N GLY A 262 9.12 -23.08 -5.19
CA GLY A 262 8.19 -23.06 -4.05
C GLY A 262 7.29 -21.82 -3.98
N THR A 263 7.29 -20.98 -5.01
CA THR A 263 6.62 -19.68 -5.01
C THR A 263 5.45 -19.58 -5.99
N ILE A 264 5.35 -20.49 -6.97
CA ILE A 264 4.23 -20.60 -7.89
C ILE A 264 3.45 -21.88 -7.54
N PHE A 265 2.14 -21.76 -7.34
CA PHE A 265 1.30 -22.87 -6.92
C PHE A 265 0.82 -23.66 -8.13
N ARG A 266 1.28 -24.91 -8.25
CA ARG A 266 0.93 -25.80 -9.35
C ARG A 266 0.62 -27.20 -8.86
N LYS A 267 -0.28 -27.88 -9.56
CA LYS A 267 -0.57 -29.32 -9.41
C LYS A 267 -0.57 -29.95 -10.79
N ASP A 268 0.21 -31.00 -10.98
CA ASP A 268 0.34 -31.72 -12.25
C ASP A 268 0.63 -30.80 -13.45
N GLY A 269 1.51 -29.80 -13.23
CA GLY A 269 1.92 -28.83 -14.25
C GLY A 269 0.90 -27.71 -14.55
N LYS A 270 -0.25 -27.69 -13.88
CA LYS A 270 -1.28 -26.66 -14.07
C LYS A 270 -1.32 -25.71 -12.87
N PRO A 271 -1.71 -24.42 -13.06
CA PRO A 271 -1.97 -23.51 -11.95
C PRO A 271 -2.93 -24.13 -10.93
N TYR A 272 -2.60 -24.02 -9.65
CA TYR A 272 -3.41 -24.52 -8.54
C TYR A 272 -3.79 -23.36 -7.62
N GLN A 273 -5.06 -23.32 -7.23
CA GLN A 273 -5.58 -22.42 -6.20
C GLN A 273 -6.50 -23.19 -5.27
N ALA A 274 -6.50 -22.79 -3.99
CA ALA A 274 -7.64 -23.05 -3.14
C ALA A 274 -8.83 -22.20 -3.63
N ASP A 275 -10.05 -22.74 -3.54
CA ASP A 275 -11.26 -21.97 -3.79
C ASP A 275 -11.65 -21.26 -2.48
N PHE A 276 -11.20 -20.02 -2.31
CA PHE A 276 -11.42 -19.30 -1.05
C PHE A 276 -12.89 -18.92 -0.85
N ALA A 277 -13.65 -18.79 -1.94
CA ALA A 277 -15.09 -18.61 -1.87
C ALA A 277 -15.79 -19.87 -1.32
N ALA A 278 -15.38 -21.06 -1.74
CA ALA A 278 -15.87 -22.32 -1.19
C ALA A 278 -15.46 -22.50 0.27
N VAL A 279 -14.23 -22.14 0.64
CA VAL A 279 -13.77 -22.13 2.03
C VAL A 279 -14.65 -21.21 2.89
N ALA A 280 -14.98 -20.01 2.40
CA ALA A 280 -15.86 -19.08 3.10
C ALA A 280 -17.25 -19.68 3.36
N ARG A 281 -17.86 -20.28 2.34
CA ARG A 281 -19.15 -20.97 2.47
C ARG A 281 -19.09 -22.14 3.46
N ALA A 282 -17.97 -22.85 3.52
CA ALA A 282 -17.78 -23.94 4.49
C ALA A 282 -17.74 -23.46 5.94
N TYR A 283 -17.30 -22.22 6.20
CA TYR A 283 -17.38 -21.58 7.52
C TYR A 283 -18.74 -20.93 7.80
N GLY A 284 -19.65 -20.86 6.82
CA GLY A 284 -20.94 -20.18 6.94
C GLY A 284 -20.92 -18.70 6.53
N ALA A 285 -19.81 -18.20 5.99
CA ALA A 285 -19.71 -16.87 5.41
C ALA A 285 -20.23 -16.86 3.95
N GLU A 286 -20.53 -15.68 3.43
CA GLU A 286 -20.79 -15.52 1.99
C GLU A 286 -19.47 -15.65 1.22
N GLY A 287 -19.52 -16.28 0.04
CA GLY A 287 -18.32 -16.53 -0.75
C GLY A 287 -18.64 -16.53 -2.24
N VAL A 288 -17.97 -15.67 -3.01
CA VAL A 288 -18.09 -15.62 -4.47
C VAL A 288 -16.70 -15.65 -5.10
N LYS A 289 -16.55 -16.52 -6.10
CA LYS A 289 -15.37 -16.55 -6.95
C LYS A 289 -15.69 -15.78 -8.23
N ILE A 290 -14.82 -14.85 -8.58
CA ILE A 290 -14.96 -14.06 -9.81
C ILE A 290 -14.50 -14.90 -11.00
N GLU A 291 -15.28 -14.89 -12.07
CA GLU A 291 -15.02 -15.62 -13.31
C GLU A 291 -14.70 -14.69 -14.50
N SER A 292 -15.01 -13.39 -14.37
CA SER A 292 -14.72 -12.36 -15.38
C SER A 292 -14.55 -10.98 -14.75
N ALA A 293 -13.84 -10.09 -15.43
CA ALA A 293 -13.51 -8.77 -14.88
C ALA A 293 -14.74 -7.88 -14.66
N ASP A 294 -15.78 -8.00 -15.49
CA ASP A 294 -17.05 -7.24 -15.40
C ASP A 294 -17.95 -7.70 -14.24
N GLN A 295 -17.74 -8.91 -13.70
CA GLN A 295 -18.49 -9.42 -12.56
C GLN A 295 -18.07 -8.77 -11.23
N PHE A 296 -16.79 -8.36 -11.09
CA PHE A 296 -16.20 -8.02 -9.80
C PHE A 296 -16.92 -6.87 -9.09
N LYS A 297 -17.09 -5.72 -9.73
CA LYS A 297 -17.80 -4.56 -9.17
C LYS A 297 -19.18 -4.91 -8.61
N GLY A 298 -20.00 -5.64 -9.38
CA GLY A 298 -21.36 -6.01 -8.95
C GLY A 298 -21.36 -6.88 -7.69
N VAL A 299 -20.45 -7.86 -7.63
CA VAL A 299 -20.26 -8.71 -6.45
C VAL A 299 -19.74 -7.90 -5.25
N LEU A 300 -18.84 -6.95 -5.48
CA LEU A 300 -18.34 -6.08 -4.41
C LEU A 300 -19.44 -5.18 -3.85
N GLU A 301 -20.28 -4.58 -4.68
CA GLU A 301 -21.45 -3.81 -4.24
C GLU A 301 -22.40 -4.65 -3.40
N GLN A 302 -22.66 -5.89 -3.82
CA GLN A 302 -23.46 -6.85 -3.06
C GLN A 302 -22.81 -7.13 -1.70
N ALA A 303 -21.51 -7.41 -1.67
CA ALA A 303 -20.78 -7.73 -0.44
C ALA A 303 -20.84 -6.58 0.56
N VAL A 304 -20.58 -5.35 0.11
CA VAL A 304 -20.62 -4.15 0.96
C VAL A 304 -22.01 -3.89 1.53
N ARG A 305 -23.08 -4.12 0.75
CA ARG A 305 -24.47 -3.94 1.19
C ARG A 305 -25.01 -5.08 2.04
N SER A 306 -24.38 -6.27 1.99
CA SER A 306 -24.92 -7.49 2.60
C SER A 306 -25.02 -7.43 4.12
N GLY A 307 -24.13 -6.67 4.77
CA GLY A 307 -24.00 -6.70 6.23
C GLY A 307 -23.58 -8.07 6.76
N LYS A 308 -22.87 -8.88 5.97
CA LYS A 308 -22.39 -10.23 6.33
C LYS A 308 -20.88 -10.38 6.13
N PRO A 309 -20.22 -11.33 6.82
CA PRO A 309 -18.87 -11.77 6.46
C PRO A 309 -18.85 -12.28 5.02
N PHE A 310 -18.00 -11.70 4.16
CA PHE A 310 -18.02 -11.96 2.72
C PHE A 310 -16.60 -12.11 2.14
N VAL A 311 -16.32 -13.23 1.48
CA VAL A 311 -15.06 -13.45 0.76
C VAL A 311 -15.28 -13.38 -0.74
N ILE A 312 -14.51 -12.54 -1.43
CA ILE A 312 -14.47 -12.45 -2.88
C ILE A 312 -13.11 -12.96 -3.34
N ASP A 313 -13.09 -14.11 -4.02
CA ASP A 313 -11.88 -14.71 -4.59
C ASP A 313 -11.69 -14.19 -6.03
N VAL A 314 -10.68 -13.36 -6.24
CA VAL A 314 -10.45 -12.63 -7.49
C VAL A 314 -9.14 -13.08 -8.11
N ALA A 315 -9.22 -13.83 -9.22
CA ALA A 315 -8.03 -14.18 -9.99
C ALA A 315 -7.36 -12.90 -10.52
N MET A 316 -6.08 -12.74 -10.23
CA MET A 316 -5.29 -11.53 -10.49
C MET A 316 -4.02 -11.89 -11.27
N LYS A 317 -3.63 -11.05 -12.22
CA LYS A 317 -2.30 -11.16 -12.86
C LYS A 317 -1.20 -10.78 -11.89
N ASN A 318 -0.10 -11.56 -11.89
CA ASN A 318 1.11 -11.22 -11.13
C ASN A 318 1.96 -10.17 -11.86
N ASN A 319 1.46 -8.94 -11.97
CA ASN A 319 2.20 -7.81 -12.53
C ASN A 319 2.96 -7.06 -11.44
N PRO A 320 4.27 -6.81 -11.55
CA PRO A 320 5.01 -5.99 -10.61
C PRO A 320 4.41 -4.60 -10.43
N VAL A 321 4.49 -4.07 -9.20
CA VAL A 321 4.22 -2.65 -8.96
C VAL A 321 5.39 -1.84 -9.54
N PRO A 322 5.15 -0.76 -10.30
CA PRO A 322 6.21 0.11 -10.78
C PRO A 322 7.10 0.63 -9.63
N THR A 323 8.42 0.56 -9.82
CA THR A 323 9.41 0.99 -8.82
C THR A 323 10.29 2.08 -9.40
N THR A 324 10.17 3.30 -8.91
CA THR A 324 11.00 4.44 -9.36
C THR A 324 12.17 4.74 -8.41
N GLY A 325 12.10 4.25 -7.18
CA GLY A 325 13.24 4.24 -6.27
C GLY A 325 14.11 3.00 -6.46
N HIS A 326 14.83 2.64 -5.42
CA HIS A 326 15.72 1.49 -5.44
C HIS A 326 15.61 0.66 -4.17
N TRP A 327 15.90 -0.63 -4.25
CA TRP A 327 16.07 -1.48 -3.09
C TRP A 327 17.22 -2.41 -3.41
N ASN A 328 18.28 -2.35 -2.62
CA ASN A 328 19.53 -3.09 -2.81
C ASN A 328 19.34 -4.62 -2.91
N ILE A 329 18.19 -5.17 -2.51
CA ILE A 329 17.86 -6.58 -2.81
C ILE A 329 17.88 -6.88 -4.33
N LEU A 330 17.70 -5.85 -5.17
CA LEU A 330 17.71 -5.92 -6.63
C LEU A 330 19.11 -5.98 -7.25
N ASP A 331 20.18 -5.75 -6.50
CA ASP A 331 21.55 -5.79 -7.04
C ASP A 331 22.56 -6.45 -6.09
N ILE A 332 22.18 -6.78 -4.85
CA ILE A 332 23.02 -7.55 -3.92
C ILE A 332 23.44 -8.92 -4.49
N TYR A 333 22.61 -9.49 -5.36
CA TYR A 333 22.90 -10.75 -6.07
C TYR A 333 23.41 -10.55 -7.49
N SER A 334 23.59 -9.29 -7.93
CA SER A 334 23.97 -8.92 -9.28
C SER A 334 24.76 -7.60 -9.26
N PRO A 335 25.91 -7.53 -8.57
CA PRO A 335 26.60 -6.26 -8.28
C PRO A 335 27.07 -5.49 -9.54
N ASP A 336 27.23 -6.19 -10.67
CA ASP A 336 27.66 -5.62 -11.94
C ASP A 336 26.49 -5.33 -12.92
N GLY A 337 25.23 -5.52 -12.49
CA GLY A 337 24.06 -5.40 -13.37
C GLY A 337 22.80 -4.87 -12.66
N TYR A 338 22.00 -4.09 -13.38
CA TYR A 338 20.71 -3.64 -12.87
C TYR A 338 19.63 -4.69 -13.14
N VAL A 339 19.12 -5.33 -12.09
CA VAL A 339 18.00 -6.27 -12.18
C VAL A 339 16.74 -5.61 -11.63
N SER A 340 15.61 -5.80 -12.30
CA SER A 340 14.31 -5.25 -11.86
C SER A 340 13.35 -6.38 -11.52
N HIS A 341 12.32 -6.09 -10.72
CA HIS A 341 11.27 -7.07 -10.43
C HIS A 341 10.52 -7.42 -11.72
N VAL A 342 10.30 -8.72 -11.97
CA VAL A 342 9.66 -9.20 -13.20
C VAL A 342 8.38 -9.96 -12.93
N SER A 343 7.48 -9.95 -13.91
CA SER A 343 6.30 -10.81 -13.92
C SER A 343 6.70 -12.28 -14.02
N THR A 344 5.80 -13.16 -13.59
CA THR A 344 5.94 -14.61 -13.73
C THR A 344 4.74 -15.20 -14.46
N ASP A 345 4.99 -16.20 -15.30
CA ASP A 345 3.98 -16.90 -16.11
C ASP A 345 3.10 -17.89 -15.33
#